data_AF-A0A7C8M0J7-F1
#
_entry.id   AF-A0A7C8M0J7-F1
#
_cell.length_a   1.000
_cell.length_b   1.000
_cell.length_c   1.000
_cell.angle_alpha   90.00
_cell.angle_beta   90.00
_cell.angle_gamma   90.00
#
_symmetry.space_group_name_H-M   'P 1'
#
loop_
_entity.id
_entity.type
_entity.pdbx_description
1 polymer ?
#
loop_
_entity_poly.entity_id
_entity_poly.type
_entity_poly.pdbx_seq_one_letter_code
_entity_poly.pdbx_strand_id
1 'polypeptide(L)'
;MAKIQHSAYLHRAYRSLSSISGCVFIHGLSLSENDKHILRVLERGKMHHLYIGIFGDPNSETNQATINRALQMENARRYQDLNVHFYDTASADVWGKNG
;
A
#
# COMPACT_ATOMS: atom_id res chain seq x y z
N MET A 1 -14.12 -11.08 -8.24
CA MET A 1 -14.39 -11.62 -6.89
C MET A 1 -14.25 -13.15 -6.80
N ALA A 2 -14.34 -13.91 -7.90
CA ALA A 2 -14.33 -15.37 -7.88
C ALA A 2 -12.99 -16.08 -7.51
N LYS A 3 -11.81 -15.46 -7.69
CA LYS A 3 -10.51 -16.14 -7.46
C LYS A 3 -10.01 -16.17 -6.00
N ILE A 4 -10.44 -15.23 -5.16
CA ILE A 4 -9.90 -15.07 -3.79
C ILE A 4 -10.64 -16.00 -2.80
N GLN A 5 -11.91 -16.33 -3.08
CA GLN A 5 -12.74 -17.14 -2.19
C GLN A 5 -12.44 -18.65 -2.28
N HIS A 6 -11.79 -19.11 -3.34
CA HIS A 6 -11.49 -20.54 -3.52
C HIS A 6 -10.26 -21.00 -2.75
N SER A 7 -9.44 -20.06 -2.26
CA SER A 7 -8.28 -20.34 -1.42
C SER A 7 -8.53 -19.76 -0.03
N ALA A 8 -8.70 -20.64 0.96
CA ALA A 8 -8.82 -20.26 2.37
C ALA A 8 -7.62 -19.40 2.84
N TYR A 9 -6.45 -19.60 2.24
CA TYR A 9 -5.25 -18.80 2.49
C TYR A 9 -5.42 -17.35 2.01
N LEU A 10 -5.83 -17.15 0.75
CA LEU A 10 -6.04 -15.80 0.21
C LEU A 10 -7.17 -15.06 0.93
N HIS A 11 -8.23 -15.77 1.31
CA HIS A 11 -9.31 -15.20 2.10
C HIS A 11 -8.83 -14.77 3.50
N ARG A 12 -8.03 -15.61 4.17
CA ARG A 12 -7.41 -15.27 5.46
C ARG A 12 -6.49 -14.05 5.31
N ALA A 13 -5.64 -14.02 4.30
CA ALA A 13 -4.73 -12.91 4.04
C ALA A 13 -5.50 -11.59 3.81
N TYR A 14 -6.58 -11.64 3.02
CA TYR A 14 -7.47 -10.49 2.80
C TYR A 14 -8.08 -9.97 4.11
N ARG A 15 -8.59 -10.87 4.97
CA ARG A 15 -9.15 -10.47 6.28
C ARG A 15 -8.07 -9.87 7.18
N SER A 16 -6.89 -10.47 7.24
CA SER A 16 -5.76 -9.97 8.03
C SER A 16 -5.35 -8.57 7.58
N LEU A 17 -5.25 -8.36 6.26
CA LEU A 17 -4.93 -7.07 5.67
C LEU A 17 -5.98 -6.01 6.02
N SER A 18 -7.26 -6.36 6.00
CA SER A 18 -8.36 -5.44 6.37
C SER A 18 -8.36 -5.04 7.85
N SER A 19 -7.73 -5.85 8.71
CA SER A 19 -7.65 -5.58 10.14
C SER A 19 -6.43 -4.74 10.54
N ILE A 20 -5.50 -4.46 9.63
CA ILE A 20 -4.32 -3.65 9.93
C ILE A 20 -4.76 -2.23 10.33
N SER A 21 -4.17 -1.74 11.41
CA SER A 21 -4.38 -0.42 11.99
C SER A 21 -3.03 0.26 12.25
N GLY A 22 -3.05 1.57 12.50
CA GLY A 22 -1.83 2.34 12.76
C GLY A 22 -1.10 2.72 11.47
N CYS A 23 0.19 2.39 11.38
CA CYS A 23 1.08 2.76 10.28
C CYS A 23 1.39 1.55 9.39
N VAL A 24 1.30 1.73 8.07
CA VAL A 24 1.64 0.69 7.08
C VAL A 24 2.79 1.17 6.21
N PHE A 25 3.79 0.31 6.02
CA PHE A 25 4.91 0.53 5.10
C PHE A 25 4.79 -0.44 3.93
N ILE A 26 4.81 0.10 2.72
CA ILE A 26 4.79 -0.66 1.47
C ILE A 26 6.15 -0.51 0.80
N HIS A 27 6.80 -1.65 0.54
CA HIS A 27 8.07 -1.74 -0.17
C HIS A 27 7.86 -2.51 -1.49
N GLY A 28 8.23 -1.91 -2.63
CA GLY A 28 8.27 -2.61 -3.91
C GLY A 28 6.93 -3.03 -4.53
N LEU A 29 5.81 -2.53 -4.02
CA LEU A 29 4.49 -2.75 -4.64
C LEU A 29 4.18 -1.61 -5.61
N SER A 30 3.97 -1.94 -6.88
CA SER A 30 3.31 -1.01 -7.79
C SER A 30 1.83 -0.93 -7.38
N LEU A 31 1.31 0.27 -7.13
CA LEU A 31 -0.12 0.46 -6.81
C LEU A 31 -0.97 0.40 -8.10
N SER A 32 -0.69 -0.62 -8.92
CA SER A 32 -1.24 -0.76 -10.25
C SER A 32 -2.69 -1.21 -10.23
N GLU A 33 -3.39 -1.05 -11.36
CA GLU A 33 -4.79 -1.41 -11.49
C GLU A 33 -5.05 -2.93 -11.32
N ASN A 34 -4.02 -3.77 -11.52
CA ASN A 34 -4.10 -5.20 -11.25
C ASN A 34 -4.36 -5.48 -9.75
N ASP A 35 -3.91 -4.58 -8.88
CA ASP A 35 -3.97 -4.72 -7.43
C ASP A 35 -5.19 -4.01 -6.81
N LYS A 36 -6.12 -3.52 -7.63
CA LYS A 36 -7.38 -2.85 -7.23
C LYS A 36 -8.14 -3.48 -6.07
N HIS A 37 -8.07 -4.80 -5.94
CA HIS A 37 -8.76 -5.54 -4.89
C HIS A 37 -8.04 -5.46 -3.54
N ILE A 38 -6.70 -5.39 -3.54
CA ILE A 38 -5.86 -5.14 -2.36
C ILE A 38 -5.95 -3.66 -1.97
N LEU A 39 -5.87 -2.75 -2.96
CA LEU A 39 -5.99 -1.31 -2.73
C LEU A 39 -7.29 -0.91 -2.05
N ARG A 40 -8.42 -1.51 -2.45
CA ARG A 40 -9.72 -1.27 -1.81
C ARG A 40 -9.77 -1.68 -0.33
N VAL A 41 -8.97 -2.66 0.07
CA VAL A 41 -8.86 -3.06 1.49
C VAL A 41 -8.13 -1.99 2.28
N LEU A 42 -7.05 -1.45 1.71
CA LEU A 42 -6.27 -0.38 2.31
C LEU A 42 -7.09 0.92 2.43
N GLU A 43 -7.83 1.29 1.37
CA GLU A 43 -8.72 2.47 1.37
C GLU A 43 -9.80 2.41 2.46
N ARG A 44 -10.39 1.22 2.66
CA ARG A 44 -11.46 0.97 3.65
C ARG A 44 -10.92 0.52 5.02
N GLY A 45 -9.60 0.41 5.15
CA GLY A 45 -8.95 -0.11 6.35
C GLY A 45 -9.01 0.88 7.51
N LYS A 46 -8.31 0.56 8.61
CA LYS A 46 -8.26 1.36 9.85
C LYS A 46 -6.91 2.04 10.08
N MET A 47 -6.02 2.02 9.07
CA MET A 47 -4.70 2.64 9.15
C MET A 47 -4.80 4.17 9.03
N HIS A 48 -3.92 4.92 9.69
CA HIS A 48 -3.89 6.38 9.63
C HIS A 48 -2.70 6.93 8.85
N HIS A 49 -1.64 6.13 8.73
CA HIS A 49 -0.44 6.51 7.98
C HIS A 49 -0.09 5.39 6.99
N LEU A 50 0.17 5.79 5.76
CA LEU A 50 0.62 4.90 4.69
C LEU A 50 1.94 5.45 4.12
N TYR A 51 3.01 4.68 4.28
CA TYR A 51 4.34 4.98 3.76
C TYR A 51 4.59 4.13 2.52
N ILE A 52 4.89 4.77 1.40
CA ILE A 52 5.13 4.11 0.12
C ILE A 52 6.55 4.36 -0.32
N GLY A 53 7.29 3.27 -0.52
CA GLY A 53 8.64 3.30 -1.05
C GLY A 53 8.61 3.58 -2.55
N ILE A 54 9.30 4.64 -2.96
CA ILE A 54 9.60 4.95 -4.36
C ILE A 54 11.05 4.56 -4.60
N PHE A 55 11.31 3.81 -5.67
CA PHE A 55 12.67 3.39 -6.04
C PHE A 55 13.07 4.08 -7.34
N GLY A 56 14.30 4.62 -7.39
CA GLY A 56 14.81 5.34 -8.55
C GLY A 56 14.13 6.71 -8.74
N ASP A 57 13.90 7.09 -9.99
CA ASP A 57 13.38 8.43 -10.34
C ASP A 57 11.88 8.57 -10.00
N PRO A 58 11.50 9.47 -9.06
CA PRO A 58 10.10 9.73 -8.72
C PRO A 58 9.27 10.30 -9.89
N ASN A 59 9.91 10.89 -10.90
CA ASN A 59 9.25 11.47 -12.06
C ASN A 59 9.02 10.47 -13.20
N SER A 60 9.54 9.24 -13.07
CA SER A 60 9.23 8.19 -14.03
C SER A 60 7.72 7.93 -14.09
N GLU A 61 7.21 7.57 -15.27
CA GLU A 61 5.77 7.36 -15.48
C GLU A 61 5.16 6.36 -14.49
N THR A 62 5.90 5.29 -14.19
CA THR A 62 5.47 4.25 -13.24
C THR A 62 5.40 4.77 -11.80
N ASN A 63 6.39 5.55 -11.37
CA ASN A 63 6.40 6.12 -10.02
C ASN A 63 5.35 7.22 -9.89
N GLN A 64 5.16 8.05 -10.91
CA GLN A 64 4.08 9.04 -10.96
C GLN A 64 2.70 8.38 -10.90
N ALA A 65 2.47 7.28 -11.62
CA ALA A 65 1.22 6.52 -11.52
C ALA A 65 0.97 6.00 -10.09
N THR A 66 2.01 5.48 -9.44
CA THR A 66 1.95 4.99 -8.05
C THR A 66 1.65 6.13 -7.06
N ILE A 67 2.36 7.26 -7.19
CA ILE A 67 2.18 8.46 -6.36
C ILE A 67 0.76 9.00 -6.49
N ASN A 68 0.30 9.22 -7.73
CA ASN A 68 -1.04 9.73 -8.00
C ASN A 68 -2.12 8.80 -7.43
N ARG A 69 -1.94 7.49 -7.56
CA ARG A 69 -2.88 6.52 -7.02
C ARG A 69 -2.96 6.57 -5.50
N ALA A 70 -1.82 6.74 -4.82
CA ALA A 70 -1.76 6.84 -3.37
C ALA A 70 -2.41 8.12 -2.85
N LEU A 71 -2.14 9.26 -3.49
CA LEU A 71 -2.79 10.53 -3.17
C LEU A 71 -4.31 10.47 -3.40
N GLN A 72 -4.77 9.73 -4.41
CA GLN A 72 -6.20 9.46 -4.58
C GLN A 72 -6.78 8.65 -3.41
N MET A 73 -6.03 7.72 -2.82
CA MET A 73 -6.49 6.96 -1.65
C MET A 73 -6.68 7.84 -0.42
N GLU A 74 -5.74 8.76 -0.18
CA GLU A 74 -5.82 9.78 0.86
C GLU A 74 -7.06 10.65 0.67
N ASN A 75 -7.25 11.22 -0.52
CA ASN A 75 -8.38 12.09 -0.83
C ASN A 75 -9.74 11.37 -0.85
N ALA A 76 -9.78 10.07 -1.18
CA ALA A 76 -11.02 9.30 -1.23
C ALA A 76 -11.57 8.95 0.16
N ARG A 77 -10.80 9.19 1.23
CA ARG A 77 -11.17 8.74 2.58
C ARG A 77 -12.16 9.69 3.24
N ARG A 78 -13.27 9.12 3.73
CA ARG A 78 -14.43 9.90 4.23
C ARG A 78 -14.63 9.89 5.73
N TYR A 79 -14.19 8.83 6.42
CA TYR A 79 -14.53 8.59 7.82
C TYR A 79 -13.36 8.76 8.79
N GLN A 80 -12.13 8.59 8.31
CA GLN A 80 -10.90 8.70 9.09
C GLN A 80 -9.79 9.19 8.16
N ASP A 81 -8.97 10.12 8.63
CA ASP A 81 -7.86 10.64 7.83
C ASP A 81 -6.85 9.53 7.54
N LEU A 82 -6.36 9.50 6.30
CA LEU A 82 -5.23 8.69 5.86
C LEU A 82 -4.16 9.64 5.37
N ASN A 83 -3.05 9.71 6.09
CA ASN A 83 -1.89 10.50 5.66
C ASN A 83 -0.98 9.62 4.81
N VAL A 84 -0.71 10.05 3.59
CA VAL A 84 0.22 9.35 2.68
C VAL A 84 1.60 9.99 2.73
N HIS A 85 2.62 9.14 2.83
CA HIS A 85 4.01 9.53 2.89
C HIS A 85 4.81 8.74 1.85
N PHE A 86 5.78 9.39 1.22
CA PHE A 86 6.70 8.75 0.28
C PHE A 86 8.11 8.76 0.85
N TYR A 87 8.86 7.69 0.63
CA TYR A 87 10.28 7.60 1.01
C TYR A 87 11.07 6.90 -0.08
N ASP A 88 12.39 7.17 -0.12
CA ASP A 88 13.30 6.44 -1.00
C ASP A 88 13.51 5.02 -0.46
N THR A 89 13.13 4.02 -1.24
CA THR A 89 13.28 2.62 -0.86
C THR A 89 14.75 2.25 -0.64
N ALA A 90 15.68 2.88 -1.37
CA ALA A 90 17.12 2.62 -1.23
C ALA A 90 17.69 3.09 0.12
N SER A 91 16.99 3.99 0.81
CA SER A 91 17.37 4.43 2.16
C SER A 91 16.94 3.47 3.27
N ALA A 92 16.06 2.50 2.96
CA ALA A 92 15.51 1.60 3.95
C ALA A 92 16.45 0.40 4.22
N ASP A 93 17.04 0.35 5.40
CA ASP A 93 17.81 -0.80 5.90
C ASP A 93 16.89 -1.81 6.60
N VAL A 94 16.04 -2.49 5.81
CA VAL A 94 14.97 -3.37 6.35
C VAL A 94 15.49 -4.63 7.04
N TRP A 95 16.73 -5.05 6.75
CA TRP A 95 17.37 -6.22 7.36
C TRP A 95 18.32 -5.85 8.51
N GLY A 96 18.69 -4.58 8.62
CA GLY A 96 19.64 -4.06 9.61
C GLY A 96 21.10 -4.33 9.24
N LYS A 97 22.01 -3.51 9.79
CA LYS A 97 23.46 -3.70 9.73
C LYS A 97 23.95 -4.87 10.58
N ASN A 98 23.58 -6.09 10.23
CA ASN A 98 24.22 -7.30 10.75
C ASN A 98 24.47 -8.26 9.58
N GLY A 99 25.63 -8.08 8.95
CA GLY A 99 26.32 -9.04 8.11
C GLY A 99 27.75 -9.19 8.63
#